data_AF-A0AAE0GRG7-F1
#
_entry.id   AF-A0AAE0GRG7-F1
#
_cell.length_a   1.000
_cell.length_b   1.000
_cell.length_c   1.000
_cell.angle_alpha   90.00
_cell.angle_beta   90.00
_cell.angle_gamma   90.00
#
_symmetry.space_group_name_H-M   'P 1'
#
loop_
_entity.id
_entity.type
_entity.pdbx_description
1 polymer ?
#
loop_
_entity_poly.entity_id
_entity_poly.type
_entity_poly.pdbx_seq_one_letter_code
_entity_poly.pdbx_strand_id
1 'polypeptide(L)'
;MKIFQSAARQLAQLADDGYKHIAPCETQCTLVRKRLDQLLAGCGRDAASKFVFPSLQHLHTMHHDPTVVLPPGLVPAGSGAGIATLRQQAWERIEWLPVALCGIGGNVPGGNARFSGLLAWTREPKLRTGKDPHAAQLVLHRIEQTLFQLELTPLGDIAHITSSSSSCSSSSSSCIDDKSQMEALDGLVEQYRLALHEVLSSPGHQSHHARMEVELRSRETLVTWIAFCIIHAATCKDHRVVEEYAVALRWEDLQYLVLGEKQAMDAALRVCTYLRSCSTQQRDKPPVFSMRDDGGKGTFAMAVDFARSDHTLQLLWQQEQEDAASRQQGHFEEVQRKQASAARWREHIDELEISKAEVDAAVHKANQEVSEARAARDSVCPMTAKTPKKNLEK
;
A
#
# COMPACT_ATOMS: atom_id res chain seq x y z
N MET A 1 -32.25 -2.54 -21.79
CA MET A 1 -30.85 -2.06 -21.72
C MET A 1 -29.83 -2.90 -22.51
N LYS A 2 -29.98 -4.23 -22.65
CA LYS A 2 -28.98 -5.08 -23.33
C LYS A 2 -28.67 -4.71 -24.79
N ILE A 3 -29.65 -4.17 -25.52
CA ILE A 3 -29.51 -3.76 -26.93
C ILE A 3 -28.62 -2.52 -27.12
N PHE A 4 -28.65 -1.57 -26.17
CA PHE A 4 -27.79 -0.38 -26.23
C PHE A 4 -26.35 -0.70 -25.83
N GLN A 5 -26.15 -1.66 -24.92
CA GLN A 5 -24.83 -2.09 -24.51
C GLN A 5 -24.10 -2.87 -25.63
N SER A 6 -24.81 -3.68 -26.42
CA SER A 6 -24.23 -4.35 -27.58
C SER A 6 -23.87 -3.36 -28.69
N ALA A 7 -24.74 -2.36 -28.94
CA ALA A 7 -24.48 -1.31 -29.93
C ALA A 7 -23.28 -0.42 -29.55
N ALA A 8 -23.19 0.00 -28.28
CA ALA A 8 -22.06 0.79 -27.79
C ALA A 8 -20.73 0.02 -27.88
N ARG A 9 -20.75 -1.29 -27.63
CA ARG A 9 -19.56 -2.15 -27.72
C ARG A 9 -19.11 -2.35 -29.17
N GLN A 10 -20.04 -2.50 -30.11
CA GLN A 10 -19.73 -2.58 -31.55
C GLN A 10 -19.20 -1.23 -32.09
N LEU A 11 -19.70 -0.11 -31.59
CA LEU A 11 -19.22 1.23 -31.98
C LEU A 11 -17.82 1.54 -31.45
N ALA A 12 -17.51 1.10 -30.22
CA ALA A 12 -16.16 1.19 -29.68
C ALA A 12 -15.17 0.38 -30.53
N GLN A 13 -15.53 -0.85 -30.92
CA GLN A 13 -14.70 -1.67 -31.82
C GLN A 13 -14.48 -1.01 -33.18
N LEU A 14 -15.51 -0.41 -33.78
CA LEU A 14 -15.39 0.30 -35.06
C LEU A 14 -14.52 1.58 -34.97
N ALA A 15 -14.52 2.23 -33.80
CA ALA A 15 -13.65 3.38 -33.54
C ALA A 15 -12.19 2.96 -33.36
N ASP A 16 -11.94 1.84 -32.67
CA ASP A 16 -10.61 1.25 -32.50
C ASP A 16 -10.02 0.76 -33.85
N ASP A 17 -10.87 0.28 -34.76
CA ASP A 17 -10.50 -0.16 -36.12
C ASP A 17 -10.20 1.01 -37.10
N GLY A 18 -10.22 2.27 -36.63
CA GLY A 18 -9.78 3.43 -37.39
C GLY A 18 -10.78 3.97 -38.42
N TYR A 19 -12.05 3.58 -38.34
CA TYR A 19 -13.09 4.12 -39.22
C TYR A 19 -13.38 5.60 -38.90
N LYS A 20 -13.01 6.51 -39.81
CA LYS A 20 -13.16 7.96 -39.67
C LYS A 20 -14.59 8.50 -39.80
N HIS A 21 -15.60 7.64 -40.01
CA HIS A 21 -17.00 8.01 -40.22
C HIS A 21 -17.88 7.79 -38.98
N ILE A 22 -17.42 8.24 -37.80
CA ILE A 22 -18.16 8.13 -36.53
C ILE A 22 -19.23 9.23 -36.40
N ALA A 23 -19.06 10.37 -37.07
CA ALA A 23 -19.94 11.54 -36.94
C ALA A 23 -21.43 11.26 -37.23
N PRO A 24 -21.83 10.48 -38.26
CA PRO A 24 -23.24 10.13 -38.48
C PRO A 24 -23.81 9.30 -37.32
N CYS A 25 -23.00 8.45 -36.68
CA CYS A 25 -23.46 7.65 -35.55
C CYS A 25 -23.66 8.50 -34.29
N GLU A 26 -22.75 9.44 -34.01
CA GLU A 26 -22.92 10.39 -32.91
C GLU A 26 -24.21 11.22 -33.07
N THR A 27 -24.55 11.64 -34.30
CA THR A 27 -25.81 12.35 -34.55
C THR A 27 -27.04 11.48 -34.27
N GLN A 28 -26.99 10.18 -34.53
CA GLN A 28 -28.08 9.25 -34.21
C GLN A 28 -28.17 8.99 -32.70
N CYS A 29 -27.05 8.80 -32.02
CA CYS A 29 -27.01 8.62 -30.57
C CYS A 29 -27.54 9.85 -29.82
N THR A 30 -27.16 11.06 -30.26
CA THR A 30 -27.66 12.32 -29.69
C THR A 30 -29.16 12.50 -29.96
N LEU A 31 -29.66 12.12 -31.14
CA LEU A 31 -31.09 12.12 -31.46
C LEU A 31 -31.90 11.17 -30.56
N VAL A 32 -31.40 9.93 -30.37
CA VAL A 32 -32.05 8.94 -29.51
C VAL A 32 -32.06 9.41 -28.05
N ARG A 33 -30.94 9.97 -27.56
CA ARG A 33 -30.87 10.55 -26.22
C ARG A 33 -31.90 11.67 -26.03
N LYS A 34 -31.97 12.61 -26.97
CA LYS A 34 -32.96 13.69 -26.95
C LYS A 34 -34.40 13.17 -26.92
N ARG A 35 -34.69 12.08 -27.65
CA ARG A 35 -36.02 11.46 -27.67
C ARG A 35 -36.35 10.74 -26.36
N LEU A 36 -35.37 10.09 -25.73
CA LEU A 36 -35.49 9.50 -24.40
C LEU A 36 -35.75 10.57 -23.34
N ASP A 37 -35.00 11.67 -23.37
CA ASP A 37 -35.19 12.79 -22.44
C ASP A 37 -36.58 13.42 -22.60
N GLN A 38 -37.08 13.53 -23.84
CA GLN A 38 -38.44 13.98 -24.10
C GLN A 38 -39.52 13.02 -23.58
N LEU A 39 -39.31 11.70 -23.72
CA LEU A 39 -40.21 10.69 -23.18
C LEU A 39 -40.21 10.70 -21.65
N LEU A 40 -39.03 10.80 -21.02
CA LEU A 40 -38.90 10.91 -19.56
C LEU A 40 -39.55 12.19 -19.04
N ALA A 41 -39.35 13.33 -19.71
CA ALA A 41 -40.03 14.58 -19.38
C ALA A 41 -41.55 14.51 -19.61
N GLY A 42 -42.01 13.71 -20.58
CA GLY A 42 -43.42 13.39 -20.79
C GLY A 42 -43.99 12.56 -19.65
N CYS A 43 -43.35 11.44 -19.32
CA CYS A 43 -43.72 10.60 -18.18
C CYS A 43 -43.69 11.35 -16.86
N GLY A 44 -42.72 12.24 -16.65
CA GLY A 44 -42.63 13.09 -15.47
C GLY A 44 -43.79 14.09 -15.38
N ARG A 45 -44.18 14.71 -16.51
CA ARG A 45 -45.36 15.59 -16.56
C ARG A 45 -46.66 14.83 -16.35
N ASP A 46 -46.80 13.65 -16.95
CA ASP A 46 -47.97 12.78 -16.75
C ASP A 46 -48.06 12.31 -15.30
N ALA A 47 -46.93 11.89 -14.70
CA ALA A 47 -46.86 11.52 -13.30
C ALA A 47 -47.20 12.70 -12.39
N ALA A 48 -46.66 13.89 -12.65
CA ALA A 48 -46.96 15.11 -11.90
C ALA A 48 -48.43 15.53 -12.04
N SER A 49 -49.02 15.38 -13.23
CA SER A 49 -50.44 15.71 -13.47
C SER A 49 -51.42 14.74 -12.79
N LYS A 50 -50.99 13.48 -12.60
CA LYS A 50 -51.73 12.44 -11.87
C LYS A 50 -51.38 12.40 -10.39
N PHE A 51 -50.37 13.16 -9.96
CA PHE A 51 -49.95 13.27 -8.58
C PHE A 51 -50.93 14.17 -7.84
N VAL A 52 -51.97 13.54 -7.30
CA VAL A 52 -52.86 14.19 -6.34
C VAL A 52 -52.10 14.29 -5.02
N PHE A 53 -51.81 15.50 -4.57
CA PHE A 53 -51.29 15.72 -3.22
C PHE A 53 -52.28 15.08 -2.23
N PRO A 54 -51.84 14.18 -1.33
CA PRO A 54 -52.68 13.70 -0.25
C PRO A 54 -53.22 14.92 0.49
N SER A 55 -54.54 15.00 0.70
CA SER A 55 -55.11 16.09 1.48
C SER A 55 -54.40 16.15 2.84
N LEU A 56 -54.15 17.36 3.38
CA LEU A 56 -53.42 17.56 4.64
C LEU A 56 -53.99 16.74 5.82
N GLN A 57 -55.25 16.31 5.73
CA GLN A 57 -55.89 15.40 6.68
C GLN A 57 -55.31 13.97 6.67
N HIS A 58 -54.79 13.48 5.53
CA HIS A 58 -54.12 12.18 5.41
C HIS A 58 -52.64 12.22 5.84
N LEU A 59 -52.00 13.39 5.85
CA LEU A 59 -50.63 13.55 6.37
C LEU A 59 -50.58 13.39 7.89
N HIS A 60 -51.64 13.77 8.61
CA HIS A 60 -51.76 13.50 10.05
C HIS A 60 -51.92 12.01 10.37
N THR A 61 -52.50 11.21 9.47
CA THR A 61 -52.59 9.75 9.62
C THR A 61 -51.36 9.00 9.09
N MET A 62 -50.54 9.62 8.24
CA MET A 62 -49.26 9.04 7.80
C MET A 62 -48.09 9.33 8.75
N HIS A 63 -48.30 10.14 9.79
CA HIS A 63 -47.54 10.01 11.03
C HIS A 63 -48.01 8.78 11.82
N HIS A 64 -47.89 7.61 11.22
CA HIS A 64 -47.42 6.52 12.05
C HIS A 64 -45.95 6.84 12.31
N ASP A 65 -45.63 7.14 13.57
CA ASP A 65 -44.26 7.01 14.04
C ASP A 65 -43.69 5.74 13.41
N PRO A 66 -42.52 5.79 12.73
CA PRO A 66 -41.96 4.60 12.12
C PRO A 66 -41.97 3.53 13.21
N THR A 67 -42.82 2.53 13.03
CA THR A 67 -42.94 1.47 14.01
C THR A 67 -41.66 0.69 13.83
N VAL A 68 -40.65 1.07 14.59
CA VAL A 68 -39.37 0.37 14.65
C VAL A 68 -39.70 -0.99 15.23
N VAL A 69 -40.01 -1.94 14.34
CA VAL A 69 -40.04 -3.35 14.70
C VAL A 69 -38.59 -3.70 14.97
N LEU A 70 -38.19 -3.54 16.23
CA LEU A 70 -36.91 -3.97 16.73
C LEU A 70 -36.74 -5.45 16.33
N PRO A 71 -35.59 -5.84 15.75
CA PRO A 71 -35.31 -7.23 15.39
C PRO A 71 -35.70 -8.18 16.53
N PRO A 72 -36.31 -9.35 16.26
CA PRO A 72 -36.67 -10.31 17.29
C PRO A 72 -35.40 -10.75 18.04
N GLY A 73 -35.22 -10.19 19.24
CA GLY A 73 -33.97 -10.22 20.02
C GLY A 73 -33.67 -8.91 20.77
N LEU A 74 -34.24 -7.79 20.32
CA LEU A 74 -34.17 -6.47 20.98
C LEU A 74 -35.43 -6.13 21.79
N VAL A 75 -36.45 -6.99 21.76
CA VAL A 75 -37.51 -6.96 22.77
C VAL A 75 -36.84 -7.26 24.10
N PRO A 76 -36.89 -6.37 25.10
CA PRO A 76 -36.36 -6.70 26.42
C PRO A 76 -37.08 -7.97 26.86
N ALA A 77 -36.32 -9.05 27.04
CA ALA A 77 -36.84 -10.26 27.65
C ALA A 77 -37.60 -9.80 28.91
N GLY A 78 -38.85 -10.23 29.07
CA GLY A 78 -39.72 -9.91 30.20
C GLY A 78 -39.18 -10.49 31.51
N SER A 79 -37.95 -10.10 31.86
CA SER A 79 -37.26 -10.40 33.09
C SER A 79 -37.62 -9.28 34.06
N GLY A 80 -38.05 -9.62 35.27
CA GLY A 80 -38.43 -8.70 36.34
C GLY A 80 -37.28 -7.86 36.90
N ALA A 81 -36.41 -7.37 36.02
CA ALA A 81 -35.24 -6.57 36.32
C ALA A 81 -35.69 -5.10 36.42
N GLY A 82 -35.46 -4.46 37.57
CA GLY A 82 -35.88 -3.07 37.81
C GLY A 82 -35.27 -2.10 36.81
N ILE A 83 -35.91 -0.94 36.59
CA ILE A 83 -35.53 0.09 35.61
C ILE A 83 -34.02 0.44 35.67
N ALA A 84 -33.40 0.39 36.84
CA ALA A 84 -31.97 0.60 37.01
C ALA A 84 -31.09 -0.43 36.28
N THR A 85 -31.47 -1.70 36.30
CA THR A 85 -30.74 -2.78 35.62
C THR A 85 -30.91 -2.72 34.10
N LEU A 86 -32.11 -2.35 33.62
CA LEU A 86 -32.33 -2.08 32.19
C LEU A 86 -31.55 -0.87 31.71
N ARG A 87 -31.46 0.19 32.54
CA ARG A 87 -30.58 1.34 32.25
C ARG A 87 -29.13 0.91 32.18
N GLN A 88 -28.64 0.13 33.14
CA GLN A 88 -27.26 -0.36 33.14
C GLN A 88 -26.96 -1.21 31.89
N GLN A 89 -27.85 -2.12 31.51
CA GLN A 89 -27.72 -2.90 30.28
C GLN A 89 -27.79 -2.04 29.01
N ALA A 90 -28.64 -1.02 28.99
CA ALA A 90 -28.69 -0.07 27.88
C ALA A 90 -27.40 0.76 27.80
N TRP A 91 -26.84 1.17 28.95
CA TRP A 91 -25.55 1.84 29.02
C TRP A 91 -24.43 0.92 28.51
N GLU A 92 -24.32 -0.32 28.96
CA GLU A 92 -23.33 -1.29 28.46
C GLU A 92 -23.44 -1.57 26.94
N ARG A 93 -24.66 -1.39 26.38
CA ARG A 93 -24.95 -1.50 24.94
C ARG A 93 -24.68 -0.22 24.15
N ILE A 94 -24.54 0.94 24.78
CA ILE A 94 -24.34 2.24 24.12
C ILE A 94 -22.93 2.79 24.40
N GLU A 95 -22.29 2.40 25.51
CA GLU A 95 -21.00 2.92 25.97
C GLU A 95 -19.85 2.66 24.97
N TRP A 96 -19.95 1.58 24.20
CA TRP A 96 -18.99 1.25 23.16
C TRP A 96 -19.24 2.00 21.84
N LEU A 97 -20.38 2.67 21.68
CA LEU A 97 -20.61 3.55 20.53
C LEU A 97 -19.80 4.84 20.72
N PRO A 98 -19.28 5.43 19.63
CA PRO A 98 -18.32 6.53 19.70
C PRO A 98 -18.99 7.88 19.99
N VAL A 99 -20.01 7.91 20.86
CA VAL A 99 -20.71 9.14 21.29
C VAL A 99 -19.74 10.04 22.05
N ALA A 100 -18.81 9.46 22.83
CA ALA A 100 -17.80 10.19 23.60
C ALA A 100 -16.67 10.81 22.74
N LEU A 101 -16.50 10.36 21.49
CA LEU A 101 -15.50 10.93 20.56
C LEU A 101 -16.03 12.16 19.81
N CYS A 102 -17.34 12.44 19.88
CA CYS A 102 -17.93 13.69 19.41
C CYS A 102 -17.79 14.76 20.49
N GLY A 103 -16.63 15.39 20.56
CA GLY A 103 -16.42 16.59 21.36
C GLY A 103 -17.26 17.76 20.85
N ILE A 104 -18.53 17.81 21.25
CA ILE A 104 -19.24 19.08 21.43
C ILE A 104 -18.94 19.51 22.88
N GLY A 105 -17.84 20.24 23.07
CA GLY A 105 -17.62 21.10 24.23
C GLY A 105 -17.49 20.49 25.64
N GLY A 106 -17.28 19.17 25.78
CA GLY A 106 -17.08 18.54 27.09
C GLY A 106 -15.62 18.22 27.37
N ASN A 107 -15.06 18.79 28.44
CA ASN A 107 -13.77 18.43 29.03
C ASN A 107 -13.72 16.92 29.35
N VAL A 108 -13.26 16.09 28.40
CA VAL A 108 -12.74 14.75 28.70
C VAL A 108 -11.22 14.91 28.88
N PRO A 109 -10.66 14.49 30.03
CA PRO A 109 -9.23 14.63 30.29
C PRO A 109 -8.46 13.64 29.40
N GLY A 110 -7.92 14.13 28.28
CA GLY A 110 -7.14 13.31 27.34
C GLY A 110 -7.26 13.78 25.89
N GLY A 111 -6.90 15.03 25.61
CA GLY A 111 -7.03 15.66 24.29
C GLY A 111 -6.04 15.17 23.21
N ASN A 112 -5.26 14.12 23.47
CA ASN A 112 -4.18 13.66 22.58
C ASN A 112 -4.57 12.44 21.72
N ALA A 113 -5.84 12.02 21.68
CA ALA A 113 -6.23 10.70 21.15
C ALA A 113 -7.28 10.72 20.03
N ARG A 114 -7.29 11.71 19.13
CA ARG A 114 -8.35 11.83 18.12
C ARG A 114 -8.35 10.68 17.11
N PHE A 115 -7.20 10.35 16.51
CA PHE A 115 -7.11 9.27 15.53
C PHE A 115 -6.83 7.92 16.20
N SER A 116 -5.95 7.90 17.20
CA SER A 116 -5.63 6.67 17.96
C SER A 116 -6.84 6.12 18.71
N GLY A 117 -7.67 6.99 19.32
CA GLY A 117 -8.92 6.60 19.95
C GLY A 117 -9.97 6.10 18.96
N LEU A 118 -10.09 6.76 17.80
CA LEU A 118 -10.97 6.28 16.72
C LEU A 118 -10.49 4.93 16.16
N LEU A 119 -9.18 4.73 16.00
CA LEU A 119 -8.61 3.48 15.53
C LEU A 119 -8.84 2.36 16.54
N ALA A 120 -8.62 2.62 17.83
CA ALA A 120 -8.91 1.66 18.90
C ALA A 120 -10.40 1.25 18.87
N TRP A 121 -11.30 2.22 18.71
CA TRP A 121 -12.73 1.97 18.56
C TRP A 121 -13.05 1.06 17.38
N THR A 122 -12.50 1.33 16.18
CA THR A 122 -12.74 0.47 15.00
C THR A 122 -12.25 -0.97 15.17
N ARG A 123 -11.34 -1.22 16.12
CA ARG A 123 -10.80 -2.56 16.42
C ARG A 123 -11.59 -3.30 17.49
N GLU A 124 -12.61 -2.69 18.08
CA GLU A 124 -13.40 -3.32 19.13
C GLU A 124 -14.07 -4.62 18.65
N PRO A 125 -14.05 -5.68 19.48
CA PRO A 125 -14.58 -6.98 19.09
C PRO A 125 -16.08 -6.93 18.79
N LYS A 126 -16.83 -6.02 19.43
CA LYS A 126 -18.28 -5.82 19.21
C LYS A 126 -18.62 -5.35 17.79
N LEU A 127 -17.68 -4.68 17.10
CA LEU A 127 -17.81 -4.32 15.68
C LEU A 127 -17.44 -5.48 14.74
N ARG A 128 -16.79 -6.53 15.28
CA ARG A 128 -16.35 -7.72 14.54
C ARG A 128 -17.22 -8.96 14.79
N THR A 129 -18.19 -8.88 15.71
CA THR A 129 -19.06 -10.00 16.08
C THR A 129 -20.13 -10.24 15.01
N GLY A 130 -19.74 -10.97 13.97
CA GLY A 130 -20.62 -11.39 12.88
C GLY A 130 -20.47 -10.50 11.65
N LYS A 131 -20.62 -11.10 10.47
CA LYS A 131 -20.59 -10.47 9.14
C LYS A 131 -21.77 -9.50 8.95
N ASP A 132 -22.01 -8.63 9.91
CA ASP A 132 -23.10 -7.68 9.89
C ASP A 132 -22.68 -6.49 9.03
N PRO A 133 -23.23 -6.33 7.81
CA PRO A 133 -22.89 -5.20 6.94
C PRO A 133 -23.18 -3.85 7.59
N HIS A 134 -24.03 -3.79 8.63
CA HIS A 134 -24.33 -2.56 9.35
C HIS A 134 -23.17 -2.09 10.24
N ALA A 135 -22.39 -3.00 10.82
CA ALA A 135 -21.21 -2.65 11.62
C ALA A 135 -20.13 -1.98 10.75
N ALA A 136 -19.86 -2.57 9.58
CA ALA A 136 -18.94 -2.00 8.61
C ALA A 136 -19.41 -0.63 8.09
N GLN A 137 -20.72 -0.44 7.83
CA GLN A 137 -21.28 0.86 7.47
C GLN A 137 -21.11 1.92 8.56
N LEU A 138 -21.29 1.54 9.83
CA LEU A 138 -21.08 2.44 10.96
C LEU A 138 -19.63 2.91 11.02
N VAL A 139 -18.67 2.00 10.80
CA VAL A 139 -17.24 2.32 10.73
C VAL A 139 -16.97 3.31 9.59
N LEU A 140 -17.46 3.03 8.38
CA LEU A 140 -17.31 3.93 7.23
C LEU A 140 -17.87 5.33 7.52
N HIS A 141 -19.11 5.40 8.00
CA HIS A 141 -19.77 6.66 8.29
C HIS A 141 -19.03 7.46 9.36
N ARG A 142 -18.53 6.78 10.39
CA ARG A 142 -17.82 7.43 11.50
C ARG A 142 -16.48 7.99 11.06
N ILE A 143 -15.72 7.24 10.28
CA ILE A 143 -14.44 7.69 9.72
C ILE A 143 -14.69 8.88 8.78
N GLU A 144 -15.68 8.80 7.90
CA GLU A 144 -16.08 9.89 7.01
C GLU A 144 -16.47 11.15 7.79
N GLN A 145 -17.34 11.03 8.79
CA GLN A 145 -17.74 12.16 9.62
C GLN A 145 -16.54 12.83 10.29
N THR A 146 -15.58 12.04 10.78
CA THR A 146 -14.39 12.56 11.46
C THR A 146 -13.45 13.25 10.48
N LEU A 147 -13.13 12.61 9.36
CA LEU A 147 -12.17 13.10 8.37
C LEU A 147 -12.73 14.24 7.53
N PHE A 148 -14.00 14.17 7.14
CA PHE A 148 -14.62 15.21 6.33
C PHE A 148 -14.84 16.48 7.12
N GLN A 149 -14.96 16.45 8.44
CA GLN A 149 -15.04 17.66 9.26
C GLN A 149 -13.68 18.32 9.55
N LEU A 150 -12.57 17.72 9.09
CA LEU A 150 -11.25 18.32 9.29
C LEU A 150 -11.06 19.56 8.41
N GLU A 151 -10.48 20.59 9.02
CA GLU A 151 -9.98 21.76 8.31
C GLU A 151 -8.54 21.47 7.85
N LEU A 152 -8.30 21.65 6.55
CA LEU A 152 -6.97 21.47 5.93
C LEU A 152 -6.43 22.86 5.61
N THR A 153 -5.46 23.34 6.40
CA THR A 153 -4.77 24.61 6.17
C THR A 153 -3.33 24.36 5.71
N PRO A 154 -2.87 25.05 4.64
CA PRO A 154 -1.55 24.80 4.04
C PRO A 154 -0.38 25.46 4.77
N LEU A 155 -0.63 26.45 5.63
CA LEU A 155 0.41 27.11 6.43
C LEU A 155 0.21 26.78 7.92
N GLY A 156 0.94 25.79 8.40
CA GLY A 156 1.39 25.71 9.81
C GLY A 156 0.36 25.30 10.88
N ASP A 157 -0.90 25.70 10.81
CA ASP A 157 -1.84 25.52 11.93
C ASP A 157 -2.70 24.25 11.83
N ILE A 158 -2.03 23.12 11.65
CA ILE A 158 -2.54 21.83 12.19
C ILE A 158 -2.33 21.79 13.73
N ALA A 159 -1.88 22.88 14.35
CA ALA A 159 -1.73 23.01 15.80
C ALA A 159 -3.04 22.68 16.54
N HIS A 160 -4.22 22.95 15.97
CA HIS A 160 -5.48 22.59 16.62
C HIS A 160 -5.85 21.09 16.54
N ILE A 161 -5.16 20.28 15.72
CA ILE A 161 -5.41 18.83 15.61
C ILE A 161 -4.49 18.05 16.57
N THR A 162 -3.29 18.54 16.86
CA THR A 162 -2.30 17.85 17.71
C THR A 162 -1.97 18.58 19.02
N SER A 163 -2.25 19.88 19.12
CA SER A 163 -2.06 20.66 20.35
C SER A 163 -3.40 20.97 20.99
N SER A 164 -3.80 20.08 21.90
CA SER A 164 -4.64 20.48 23.02
C SER A 164 -4.00 21.71 23.66
N SER A 165 -4.75 22.79 23.78
CA SER A 165 -4.36 23.99 24.51
C SER A 165 -4.06 23.65 25.98
N SER A 166 -2.84 23.25 26.27
CA SER A 166 -2.24 23.33 27.60
C SER A 166 -1.13 24.36 27.52
N SER A 167 -1.46 25.58 27.91
CA SER A 167 -0.51 26.61 28.29
C SER A 167 0.29 26.13 29.51
N CYS A 168 1.36 25.38 29.27
CA CYS A 168 2.46 25.26 30.21
C CYS A 168 3.74 24.89 29.44
N SER A 169 4.65 25.85 29.47
CA SER A 169 6.02 25.79 29.03
C SER A 169 6.71 24.53 29.57
N SER A 170 7.25 23.69 28.69
CA SER A 170 8.59 23.08 28.80
C SER A 170 8.86 22.18 27.59
N SER A 171 10.05 22.38 27.06
CA SER A 171 10.66 21.82 25.86
C SER A 171 10.66 20.28 25.80
N SER A 172 10.60 19.77 24.56
CA SER A 172 11.09 18.46 24.07
C SER A 172 10.22 17.19 24.04
N SER A 173 8.87 17.25 24.05
CA SER A 173 8.05 16.01 23.87
C SER A 173 7.01 15.99 22.73
N SER A 174 6.94 16.98 21.83
CA SER A 174 5.84 17.04 20.85
C SER A 174 5.95 16.08 19.66
N CYS A 175 7.15 15.63 19.27
CA CYS A 175 7.34 14.85 18.05
C CYS A 175 6.88 13.38 18.14
N ILE A 176 6.81 12.81 19.35
CA ILE A 176 6.40 11.41 19.55
C ILE A 176 4.89 11.27 19.36
N ASP A 177 4.11 12.29 19.76
CA ASP A 177 2.65 12.26 19.59
C ASP A 177 2.29 12.34 18.11
N ASP A 178 2.92 13.24 17.35
CA ASP A 178 2.65 13.43 15.91
C ASP A 178 2.89 12.15 15.08
N LYS A 179 3.97 11.41 15.33
CA LYS A 179 4.23 10.12 14.66
C LYS A 179 3.19 9.07 14.98
N SER A 180 2.81 8.93 16.26
CA SER A 180 1.80 7.96 16.68
C SER A 180 0.41 8.27 16.09
N GLN A 181 0.07 9.56 15.91
CA GLN A 181 -1.16 9.97 15.24
C GLN A 181 -1.11 9.70 13.73
N MET A 182 0.04 9.88 13.09
CA MET A 182 0.23 9.55 11.67
C MET A 182 0.08 8.03 11.43
N GLU A 183 0.67 7.20 12.28
CA GLU A 183 0.48 5.74 12.25
C GLU A 183 -0.99 5.35 12.51
N ALA A 184 -1.66 6.04 13.45
CA ALA A 184 -3.08 5.82 13.70
C ALA A 184 -3.96 6.20 12.50
N LEU A 185 -3.61 7.29 11.80
CA LEU A 185 -4.31 7.74 10.60
C LEU A 185 -4.15 6.73 9.44
N ASP A 186 -2.95 6.21 9.22
CA ASP A 186 -2.72 5.13 8.25
C ASP A 186 -3.54 3.88 8.61
N GLY A 187 -3.51 3.49 9.88
CA GLY A 187 -4.35 2.41 10.41
C GLY A 187 -5.84 2.64 10.17
N LEU A 188 -6.33 3.89 10.28
CA LEU A 188 -7.73 4.25 10.00
C LEU A 188 -8.08 4.13 8.53
N VAL A 189 -7.18 4.53 7.62
CA VAL A 189 -7.37 4.35 6.17
C VAL A 189 -7.47 2.86 5.85
N GLU A 190 -6.63 2.02 6.45
CA GLU A 190 -6.71 0.57 6.29
C GLU A 190 -8.00 -0.02 6.86
N GLN A 191 -8.45 0.40 8.05
CA GLN A 191 -9.76 -0.03 8.57
C GLN A 191 -10.92 0.43 7.69
N TYR A 192 -10.84 1.63 7.10
CA TYR A 192 -11.84 2.10 6.13
C TYR A 192 -11.87 1.19 4.89
N ARG A 193 -10.71 0.84 4.33
CA ARG A 193 -10.59 -0.07 3.17
C ARG A 193 -11.15 -1.46 3.48
N LEU A 194 -10.85 -2.01 4.66
CA LEU A 194 -11.37 -3.31 5.10
C LEU A 194 -12.90 -3.27 5.27
N ALA A 195 -13.43 -2.25 5.95
CA ALA A 195 -14.87 -2.07 6.12
C ALA A 195 -15.59 -1.89 4.77
N LEU A 196 -14.98 -1.15 3.85
CA LEU A 196 -15.52 -0.98 2.50
C LEU A 196 -15.52 -2.30 1.73
N HIS A 197 -14.43 -3.06 1.80
CA HIS A 197 -14.35 -4.37 1.16
C HIS A 197 -15.40 -5.33 1.72
N GLU A 198 -15.65 -5.33 3.04
CA GLU A 198 -16.70 -6.13 3.68
C GLU A 198 -18.10 -5.74 3.16
N VAL A 199 -18.38 -4.43 3.11
CA VAL A 199 -19.63 -3.91 2.54
C VAL A 199 -19.80 -4.33 1.07
N LEU A 200 -18.74 -4.22 0.26
CA LEU A 200 -18.76 -4.59 -1.16
C LEU A 200 -18.70 -6.10 -1.42
N SER A 201 -18.38 -6.93 -0.42
CA SER A 201 -18.33 -8.39 -0.56
C SER A 201 -19.55 -9.12 0.01
N SER A 202 -20.40 -8.45 0.81
CA SER A 202 -21.55 -9.07 1.47
C SER A 202 -22.73 -9.38 0.50
N PRO A 203 -23.10 -10.65 0.27
CA PRO A 203 -23.97 -11.10 -0.84
C PRO A 203 -25.46 -10.68 -0.82
N GLY A 204 -25.82 -9.54 -0.21
CA GLY A 204 -27.15 -8.91 -0.22
C GLY A 204 -27.20 -7.56 -0.95
N HIS A 205 -26.21 -7.26 -1.80
CA HIS A 205 -25.87 -5.94 -2.39
C HIS A 205 -26.98 -5.12 -3.05
N GLN A 206 -28.13 -5.69 -3.37
CA GLN A 206 -29.13 -5.00 -4.20
C GLN A 206 -30.27 -4.35 -3.42
N SER A 207 -30.46 -4.69 -2.14
CA SER A 207 -31.70 -4.33 -1.44
C SER A 207 -31.56 -3.30 -0.32
N HIS A 208 -30.34 -3.07 0.20
CA HIS A 208 -30.15 -2.28 1.43
C HIS A 208 -29.15 -1.12 1.31
N HIS A 209 -28.50 -0.93 0.17
CA HIS A 209 -27.54 0.17 -0.01
C HIS A 209 -28.21 1.35 -0.72
N ALA A 210 -28.42 2.44 0.02
CA ALA A 210 -28.86 3.71 -0.56
C ALA A 210 -27.78 4.40 -1.44
N ARG A 211 -26.54 3.88 -1.44
CA ARG A 211 -25.39 4.47 -2.13
C ARG A 211 -24.85 3.56 -3.22
N MET A 212 -24.43 4.15 -4.33
CA MET A 212 -23.82 3.43 -5.45
C MET A 212 -22.38 3.02 -5.12
N GLU A 213 -21.91 1.89 -5.64
CA GLU A 213 -20.52 1.42 -5.48
C GLU A 213 -19.50 2.48 -5.92
N VAL A 214 -19.78 3.16 -7.05
CA VAL A 214 -18.92 4.22 -7.60
C VAL A 214 -18.74 5.38 -6.61
N GLU A 215 -19.79 5.72 -5.85
CA GLU A 215 -19.72 6.75 -4.83
C GLU A 215 -18.86 6.30 -3.64
N LEU A 216 -19.01 5.05 -3.18
CA LEU A 216 -18.19 4.52 -2.08
C LEU A 216 -16.70 4.50 -2.45
N ARG A 217 -16.35 4.12 -3.68
CA ARG A 217 -14.97 4.17 -4.20
C ARG A 217 -14.44 5.61 -4.32
N SER A 218 -15.31 6.55 -4.70
CA SER A 218 -14.96 7.97 -4.74
C SER A 218 -14.65 8.50 -3.34
N ARG A 219 -15.40 8.07 -2.33
CA ARG A 219 -15.19 8.44 -0.91
C ARG A 219 -13.94 7.80 -0.33
N GLU A 220 -13.63 6.55 -0.68
CA GLU A 220 -12.35 5.89 -0.34
C GLU A 220 -11.16 6.70 -0.85
N THR A 221 -11.25 7.14 -2.10
CA THR A 221 -10.22 7.98 -2.72
C THR A 221 -10.09 9.30 -1.96
N LEU A 222 -11.21 9.96 -1.65
CA LEU A 222 -11.22 11.21 -0.89
C LEU A 222 -10.62 11.04 0.52
N VAL A 223 -10.95 9.96 1.24
CA VAL A 223 -10.38 9.64 2.56
C VAL A 223 -8.87 9.49 2.47
N THR A 224 -8.38 8.76 1.47
CA THR A 224 -6.94 8.58 1.23
C THR A 224 -6.26 9.92 0.94
N TRP A 225 -6.90 10.80 0.17
CA TRP A 225 -6.35 12.12 -0.16
C TRP A 225 -6.32 13.07 1.05
N ILE A 226 -7.34 13.02 1.91
CA ILE A 226 -7.35 13.76 3.18
C ILE A 226 -6.19 13.28 4.05
N ALA A 227 -6.01 11.96 4.19
CA ALA A 227 -4.92 11.39 4.96
C ALA A 227 -3.56 11.81 4.40
N PHE A 228 -3.38 11.76 3.08
CA PHE A 228 -2.19 12.27 2.40
C PHE A 228 -1.93 13.74 2.74
N CYS A 229 -2.94 14.62 2.66
CA CYS A 229 -2.75 16.05 2.94
C CYS A 229 -2.32 16.29 4.39
N ILE A 230 -2.86 15.53 5.34
CA ILE A 230 -2.49 15.62 6.76
C ILE A 230 -1.04 15.17 6.97
N ILE A 231 -0.69 14.00 6.43
CA ILE A 231 0.68 13.46 6.53
C ILE A 231 1.68 14.38 5.84
N HIS A 232 1.37 14.88 4.64
CA HIS A 232 2.22 15.82 3.92
C HIS A 232 2.46 17.09 4.72
N ALA A 233 1.41 17.70 5.29
CA ALA A 233 1.54 18.89 6.13
C ALA A 233 2.36 18.63 7.41
N ALA A 234 2.18 17.47 8.06
CA ALA A 234 3.00 17.08 9.21
C ALA A 234 4.48 16.87 8.80
N THR A 235 4.70 16.17 7.68
CA THR A 235 6.05 15.91 7.16
C THR A 235 6.78 17.19 6.78
N CYS A 236 6.09 18.19 6.22
CA CYS A 236 6.67 19.50 5.91
C CYS A 236 7.20 20.21 7.17
N LYS A 237 6.51 20.06 8.31
CA LYS A 237 6.95 20.62 9.60
C LYS A 237 8.21 19.95 10.11
N ASP A 238 8.26 18.62 10.02
CA ASP A 238 9.40 17.82 10.50
C ASP A 238 10.62 17.96 9.57
N HIS A 239 10.36 18.02 8.26
CA HIS A 239 11.37 17.97 7.22
C HIS A 239 11.11 19.05 6.16
N ARG A 240 11.77 20.20 6.34
CA ARG A 240 11.69 21.34 5.41
C ARG A 240 12.05 20.99 3.97
N VAL A 241 12.90 19.98 3.76
CA VAL A 241 13.27 19.49 2.42
C VAL A 241 12.01 19.13 1.62
N VAL A 242 10.95 18.61 2.23
CA VAL A 242 9.71 18.23 1.52
C VAL A 242 8.99 19.45 0.94
N GLU A 243 9.07 20.62 1.58
CA GLU A 243 8.49 21.88 1.05
C GLU A 243 9.20 22.37 -0.23
N GLU A 244 10.45 21.92 -0.44
CA GLU A 244 11.26 22.26 -1.61
C GLU A 244 10.85 21.49 -2.88
N TYR A 245 9.93 20.53 -2.79
CA TYR A 245 9.53 19.67 -3.90
C TYR A 245 8.02 19.68 -4.13
N ALA A 246 7.59 19.43 -5.37
CA ALA A 246 6.15 19.43 -5.68
C ALA A 246 5.44 18.15 -5.21
N VAL A 247 4.15 18.29 -4.93
CA VAL A 247 3.26 17.16 -4.60
C VAL A 247 2.89 16.38 -5.88
N ALA A 248 2.90 15.04 -5.83
CA ALA A 248 2.50 14.18 -6.96
C ALA A 248 1.00 14.23 -7.30
N LEU A 249 0.15 14.53 -6.32
CA LEU A 249 -1.30 14.59 -6.51
C LEU A 249 -1.71 15.89 -7.19
N ARG A 250 -2.52 15.76 -8.25
CA ARG A 250 -3.09 16.88 -9.00
C ARG A 250 -4.51 17.15 -8.52
N TRP A 251 -4.79 18.36 -8.07
CA TRP A 251 -6.11 18.71 -7.56
C TRP A 251 -7.21 18.59 -8.64
N GLU A 252 -6.85 18.67 -9.92
CA GLU A 252 -7.77 18.51 -11.06
C GLU A 252 -8.37 17.10 -11.09
N ASP A 253 -7.65 16.08 -10.63
CA ASP A 253 -8.13 14.71 -10.66
C ASP A 253 -9.31 14.49 -9.67
N LEU A 254 -9.53 15.41 -8.71
CA LEU A 254 -10.70 15.38 -7.80
C LEU A 254 -12.03 15.65 -8.51
N GLN A 255 -12.02 16.27 -9.70
CA GLN A 255 -13.24 16.58 -10.44
C GLN A 255 -13.98 15.34 -10.94
N TYR A 256 -13.29 14.19 -10.98
CA TYR A 256 -13.86 12.92 -11.43
C TYR A 256 -14.52 12.12 -10.30
N LEU A 257 -14.45 12.61 -9.04
CA LEU A 257 -15.10 11.94 -7.92
C LEU A 257 -16.62 12.12 -7.97
N VAL A 258 -17.34 11.02 -7.78
CA VAL A 258 -18.81 11.03 -7.67
C VAL A 258 -19.18 11.12 -6.20
N LEU A 259 -19.60 12.31 -5.75
CA LEU A 259 -19.95 12.60 -4.36
C LEU A 259 -21.39 13.10 -4.28
N GLY A 260 -22.27 12.38 -3.58
CA GLY A 260 -23.68 12.77 -3.44
C GLY A 260 -23.94 13.71 -2.24
N GLU A 261 -23.08 13.66 -1.23
CA GLU A 261 -23.29 14.39 0.03
C GLU A 261 -22.51 15.69 0.10
N LYS A 262 -23.16 16.75 0.59
CA LYS A 262 -22.54 18.07 0.79
C LYS A 262 -21.24 18.01 1.60
N GLN A 263 -21.21 17.23 2.69
CA GLN A 263 -20.03 17.12 3.54
C GLN A 263 -18.81 16.56 2.78
N ALA A 264 -19.04 15.58 1.90
CA ALA A 264 -17.99 15.01 1.08
C ALA A 264 -17.51 16.01 0.02
N MET A 265 -18.43 16.77 -0.59
CA MET A 265 -18.07 17.86 -1.52
C MET A 265 -17.25 18.96 -0.84
N ASP A 266 -17.67 19.40 0.35
CA ASP A 266 -16.95 20.41 1.14
C ASP A 266 -15.55 19.92 1.50
N ALA A 267 -15.40 18.65 1.85
CA ALA A 267 -14.10 18.03 2.13
C ALA A 267 -13.22 17.97 0.87
N ALA A 268 -13.78 17.59 -0.28
CA ALA A 268 -13.05 17.61 -1.55
C ALA A 268 -12.59 19.03 -1.93
N LEU A 269 -13.41 20.06 -1.69
CA LEU A 269 -13.02 21.45 -1.92
C LEU A 269 -11.88 21.90 -0.99
N ARG A 270 -11.86 21.45 0.27
CA ARG A 270 -10.75 21.69 1.19
C ARG A 270 -9.45 21.04 0.70
N VAL A 271 -9.51 19.77 0.28
CA VAL A 271 -8.36 19.07 -0.32
C VAL A 271 -7.88 19.78 -1.59
N CYS A 272 -8.79 20.20 -2.48
CA CYS A 272 -8.47 21.00 -3.65
C CYS A 272 -7.72 22.29 -3.28
N THR A 273 -8.22 23.01 -2.27
CA THR A 273 -7.63 24.29 -1.83
C THR A 273 -6.23 24.07 -1.28
N TYR A 274 -6.05 23.04 -0.45
CA TYR A 274 -4.75 22.63 0.07
C TYR A 274 -3.77 22.31 -1.07
N LEU A 275 -4.12 21.39 -1.97
CA LEU A 275 -3.25 20.97 -3.07
C LEU A 275 -2.94 22.12 -4.05
N ARG A 276 -3.90 23.00 -4.32
CA ARG A 276 -3.66 24.20 -5.14
C ARG A 276 -2.64 25.14 -4.51
N SER A 277 -2.69 25.33 -3.20
CA SER A 277 -1.74 26.19 -2.51
C SER A 277 -0.32 25.61 -2.57
N CYS A 278 -0.15 24.31 -2.36
CA CYS A 278 1.12 23.61 -2.53
C CYS A 278 1.63 23.73 -3.98
N SER A 279 0.77 23.42 -4.96
CA SER A 279 1.11 23.49 -6.39
C SER A 279 1.50 24.91 -6.83
N THR A 280 0.84 25.95 -6.31
CA THR A 280 1.17 27.35 -6.63
C THR A 280 2.55 27.73 -6.09
N GLN A 281 2.88 27.29 -4.88
CA GLN A 281 4.20 27.50 -4.27
C GLN A 281 5.30 26.68 -4.96
N GLN A 282 4.93 25.60 -5.64
CA GLN A 282 5.86 24.58 -6.14
C GLN A 282 5.81 24.37 -7.66
N ARG A 283 5.32 25.36 -8.41
CA ARG A 283 4.99 25.23 -9.84
C ARG A 283 6.12 24.73 -10.72
N ASP A 284 7.36 25.10 -10.41
CA ASP A 284 8.55 24.76 -11.20
C ASP A 284 9.41 23.64 -10.57
N LYS A 285 8.92 23.03 -9.49
CA LYS A 285 9.64 21.99 -8.75
C LYS A 285 9.24 20.60 -9.24
N PRO A 286 10.17 19.64 -9.28
CA PRO A 286 9.84 18.28 -9.68
C PRO A 286 8.97 17.61 -8.61
N PRO A 287 7.92 16.86 -9.00
CA PRO A 287 7.05 16.16 -8.08
C PRO A 287 7.73 14.93 -7.49
N VAL A 288 7.53 14.72 -6.19
CA VAL A 288 8.06 13.57 -5.45
C VAL A 288 7.01 12.47 -5.42
N PHE A 289 7.45 11.21 -5.46
CA PHE A 289 6.62 10.00 -5.55
C PHE A 289 5.78 9.94 -6.84
N SER A 290 6.19 10.64 -7.89
CA SER A 290 5.60 10.57 -9.22
C SER A 290 6.56 9.91 -10.21
N MET A 291 6.06 8.92 -10.95
CA MET A 291 6.78 8.34 -12.09
C MET A 291 6.53 9.09 -13.41
N ARG A 292 5.62 10.08 -13.41
CA ARG A 292 5.24 10.85 -14.60
C ARG A 292 6.39 11.72 -15.12
N ASP A 293 7.32 12.08 -14.22
CA ASP A 293 8.36 13.07 -14.46
C ASP A 293 9.70 12.36 -14.62
N ASP A 294 9.91 11.82 -15.82
CA ASP A 294 11.14 11.15 -16.26
C ASP A 294 11.63 10.03 -15.32
N GLY A 295 10.72 9.19 -14.82
CA GLY A 295 11.09 8.02 -14.03
C GLY A 295 11.44 8.30 -12.57
N GLY A 296 10.88 9.38 -11.99
CA GLY A 296 10.98 9.65 -10.55
C GLY A 296 12.16 10.53 -10.15
N LYS A 297 12.69 11.34 -11.07
CA LYS A 297 13.82 12.25 -10.81
C LYS A 297 13.61 13.12 -9.56
N GLY A 298 12.40 13.65 -9.37
CA GLY A 298 12.06 14.46 -8.19
C GLY A 298 12.24 13.69 -6.88
N THR A 299 11.81 12.43 -6.84
CA THR A 299 11.98 11.56 -5.67
C THR A 299 13.44 11.30 -5.36
N PHE A 300 14.25 10.99 -6.38
CA PHE A 300 15.67 10.73 -6.18
C PHE A 300 16.44 11.99 -5.77
N ALA A 301 16.11 13.15 -6.36
CA ALA A 301 16.68 14.42 -5.96
C ALA A 301 16.36 14.75 -4.50
N MET A 302 15.08 14.60 -4.10
CA MET A 302 14.66 14.80 -2.71
C MET A 302 15.38 13.84 -1.76
N ALA A 303 15.51 12.56 -2.12
CA ALA A 303 16.22 11.58 -1.30
C ALA A 303 17.69 11.94 -1.09
N VAL A 304 18.36 12.45 -2.12
CA VAL A 304 19.75 12.92 -2.04
C VAL A 304 19.85 14.14 -1.12
N ASP A 305 18.97 15.12 -1.27
CA ASP A 305 18.99 16.32 -0.42
C ASP A 305 18.62 16.01 1.03
N PHE A 306 17.66 15.11 1.24
CA PHE A 306 17.31 14.60 2.56
C PHE A 306 18.51 13.91 3.21
N ALA A 307 19.18 12.98 2.52
CA ALA A 307 20.36 12.29 3.03
C ALA A 307 21.54 13.24 3.31
N ARG A 308 21.64 14.36 2.59
CA ARG A 308 22.61 15.42 2.87
C ARG A 308 22.24 16.25 4.09
N SER A 309 20.96 16.41 4.39
CA SER A 309 20.49 17.20 5.53
C SER A 309 20.41 16.41 6.83
N ASP A 310 20.16 15.09 6.75
CA ASP A 310 19.92 14.24 7.91
C ASP A 310 21.22 13.70 8.51
N HIS A 311 21.47 14.06 9.77
CA HIS A 311 22.69 13.67 10.46
C HIS A 311 22.79 12.16 10.70
N THR A 312 21.65 11.50 10.97
CA THR A 312 21.62 10.05 11.23
C THR A 312 22.02 9.26 9.97
N LEU A 313 21.48 9.62 8.81
CA LEU A 313 21.87 8.99 7.54
C LEU A 313 23.34 9.26 7.19
N GLN A 314 23.86 10.45 7.46
CA GLN A 314 25.28 10.74 7.25
C GLN A 314 26.20 9.86 8.11
N LEU A 315 25.87 9.68 9.39
CA LEU A 315 26.63 8.82 10.29
C LEU A 315 26.58 7.35 9.84
N LEU A 316 25.40 6.86 9.47
CA LEU A 316 25.24 5.50 8.95
C LEU A 316 26.05 5.29 7.67
N TRP A 317 26.08 6.30 6.79
CA TRP A 317 26.87 6.26 5.57
C TRP A 317 28.38 6.24 5.84
N GLN A 318 28.87 7.02 6.80
CA GLN A 318 30.28 6.98 7.23
C GLN A 318 30.66 5.60 7.78
N GLN A 319 29.81 5.01 8.62
CA GLN A 319 30.02 3.67 9.15
C GLN A 319 30.07 2.62 8.03
N GLU A 320 29.14 2.67 7.06
CA GLU A 320 29.16 1.74 5.93
C GLU A 320 30.41 1.92 5.06
N GLN A 321 30.94 3.14 4.92
CA GLN A 321 32.21 3.37 4.21
C GLN A 321 33.40 2.72 4.94
N GLU A 322 33.47 2.83 6.26
CA GLU A 322 34.50 2.19 7.07
C GLU A 322 34.42 0.66 6.98
N ASP A 323 33.21 0.12 7.10
CA ASP A 323 32.94 -1.31 6.98
C ASP A 323 33.25 -1.84 5.57
N ALA A 324 32.97 -1.06 4.53
CA ALA A 324 33.33 -1.38 3.15
C ALA A 324 34.85 -1.36 2.93
N ALA A 325 35.55 -0.36 3.47
CA ALA A 325 37.02 -0.28 3.38
C ALA A 325 37.68 -1.46 4.11
N SER A 326 37.17 -1.83 5.28
CA SER A 326 37.63 -2.99 6.05
C SER A 326 37.46 -4.30 5.25
N ARG A 327 36.29 -4.49 4.60
CA ARG A 327 36.06 -5.64 3.72
C ARG A 327 37.00 -5.68 2.52
N GLN A 328 37.25 -4.54 1.89
CA GLN A 328 38.19 -4.45 0.75
C GLN A 328 39.62 -4.79 1.19
N GLN A 329 40.06 -4.27 2.33
CA GLN A 329 41.39 -4.54 2.88
C GLN A 329 41.55 -6.02 3.23
N GLY A 330 40.58 -6.61 3.95
CA GLY A 330 40.61 -8.03 4.29
C GLY A 330 40.59 -8.93 3.05
N HIS A 331 39.81 -8.57 2.02
CA HIS A 331 39.82 -9.29 0.76
C HIS A 331 41.19 -9.23 0.07
N PHE A 332 41.82 -8.06 0.05
CA PHE A 332 43.13 -7.86 -0.57
C PHE A 332 44.24 -8.65 0.16
N GLU A 333 44.22 -8.67 1.49
CA GLU A 333 45.13 -9.49 2.31
C GLU A 333 44.97 -10.98 2.01
N GLU A 334 43.73 -11.45 1.85
CA GLU A 334 43.49 -12.85 1.49
C GLU A 334 43.99 -13.18 0.07
N VAL A 335 43.81 -12.26 -0.89
CA VAL A 335 44.35 -12.40 -2.23
C VAL A 335 45.88 -12.49 -2.19
N GLN A 336 46.56 -11.62 -1.44
CA GLN A 336 48.01 -11.68 -1.28
C GLN A 336 48.47 -12.99 -0.64
N ARG A 337 47.78 -13.46 0.41
CA ARG A 337 48.05 -14.75 1.04
C ARG A 337 47.94 -15.90 0.04
N LYS A 338 46.87 -15.90 -0.77
CA LYS A 338 46.64 -16.92 -1.82
C LYS A 338 47.73 -16.86 -2.89
N GLN A 339 48.15 -15.68 -3.32
CA GLN A 339 49.26 -15.50 -4.28
C GLN A 339 50.59 -16.04 -3.73
N ALA A 340 50.92 -15.73 -2.47
CA ALA A 340 52.13 -16.24 -1.82
C ALA A 340 52.11 -17.77 -1.67
N SER A 341 50.96 -18.34 -1.29
CA SER A 341 50.80 -19.80 -1.26
C SER A 341 50.95 -20.42 -2.64
N ALA A 342 50.32 -19.84 -3.68
CA ALA A 342 50.43 -20.32 -5.05
C ALA A 342 51.88 -20.28 -5.57
N ALA A 343 52.65 -19.24 -5.23
CA ALA A 343 54.08 -19.16 -5.58
C ALA A 343 54.89 -20.31 -4.95
N ARG A 344 54.70 -20.56 -3.64
CA ARG A 344 55.36 -21.68 -2.95
C ARG A 344 54.99 -23.04 -3.56
N TRP A 345 53.71 -23.22 -3.93
CA TRP A 345 53.28 -24.46 -4.57
C TRP A 345 53.90 -24.64 -5.95
N ARG A 346 54.14 -23.56 -6.71
CA ARG A 346 54.85 -23.64 -7.99
C ARG A 346 56.31 -24.05 -7.79
N GLU A 347 57.01 -23.41 -6.85
CA GLU A 347 58.39 -23.79 -6.51
C GLU A 347 58.49 -25.27 -6.11
N HIS A 348 57.56 -25.75 -5.28
CA HIS A 348 57.54 -27.15 -4.86
C HIS A 348 57.24 -28.13 -6.02
N ILE A 349 56.36 -27.75 -6.95
CA ILE A 349 56.10 -28.54 -8.16
C ILE A 349 57.37 -28.61 -9.01
N ASP A 350 58.07 -27.49 -9.22
CA ASP A 350 59.30 -27.44 -10.01
C ASP A 350 60.40 -28.33 -9.39
N GLU A 351 60.57 -28.30 -8.06
CA GLU A 351 61.50 -29.19 -7.33
C GLU A 351 61.16 -30.67 -7.52
N LEU A 352 59.87 -31.02 -7.41
CA LEU A 352 59.40 -32.39 -7.61
C LEU A 352 59.59 -32.86 -9.05
N GLU A 353 59.40 -31.98 -10.03
CA GLU A 353 59.64 -32.29 -11.45
C GLU A 353 61.13 -32.56 -11.72
N ILE A 354 62.04 -31.78 -11.13
CA ILE A 354 63.49 -32.03 -11.21
C ILE A 354 63.84 -33.38 -10.58
N SER A 355 63.39 -33.63 -9.35
CA SER A 355 63.66 -34.90 -8.66
C SER A 355 63.10 -36.11 -9.41
N LYS A 356 61.89 -35.97 -9.98
CA LYS A 356 61.30 -37.01 -10.83
C LYS A 356 62.15 -37.26 -12.07
N ALA A 357 62.64 -36.22 -12.75
CA ALA A 357 63.49 -36.36 -13.92
C ALA A 357 64.82 -37.08 -13.59
N GLU A 358 65.41 -36.82 -12.43
CA GLU A 358 66.61 -37.53 -11.94
C GLU A 358 66.33 -39.02 -11.69
N VAL A 359 65.22 -39.35 -11.02
CA VAL A 359 64.82 -40.74 -10.76
C VAL A 359 64.51 -41.46 -12.07
N ASP A 360 63.77 -40.84 -12.99
CA ASP A 360 63.45 -41.41 -14.29
C ASP A 360 64.74 -41.69 -15.10
N ALA A 361 65.72 -40.77 -15.07
CA ALA A 361 67.03 -40.98 -15.69
C ALA A 361 67.81 -42.14 -15.06
N ALA A 362 67.79 -42.27 -13.72
CA ALA A 362 68.45 -43.38 -13.01
C ALA A 362 67.78 -44.73 -13.32
N VAL A 363 66.45 -44.78 -13.38
CA VAL A 363 65.69 -45.96 -13.77
C VAL A 363 65.97 -46.35 -15.22
N HIS A 364 66.02 -45.39 -16.14
CA HIS A 364 66.39 -45.64 -17.53
C HIS A 364 67.79 -46.24 -17.65
N LYS A 365 68.77 -45.69 -16.93
CA LYS A 365 70.14 -46.23 -16.89
C LYS A 365 70.20 -47.65 -16.33
N ALA A 366 69.54 -47.90 -15.19
CA ALA A 366 69.48 -49.23 -14.59
C ALA A 366 68.80 -50.25 -15.51
N ASN A 367 67.73 -49.86 -16.21
CA ASN A 367 67.07 -50.71 -17.20
C ASN A 367 67.98 -51.01 -18.41
N GLN A 368 68.79 -50.05 -18.87
CA GLN A 368 69.80 -50.28 -19.90
C GLN A 368 70.83 -51.30 -19.43
N GLU A 369 71.43 -51.10 -18.25
CA GLU A 369 72.40 -52.04 -17.66
C GLU A 369 71.83 -53.46 -17.51
N VAL A 370 70.57 -53.59 -17.06
CA VAL A 370 69.88 -54.88 -16.97
C VAL A 370 69.65 -55.49 -18.35
N SER A 371 69.29 -54.69 -19.36
CA SER A 371 69.10 -55.17 -20.73
C SER A 371 70.40 -55.64 -21.37
N GLU A 372 71.51 -54.94 -21.13
CA GLU A 372 72.85 -55.31 -21.56
C GLU A 372 73.33 -56.58 -20.85
N ALA A 373 73.11 -56.70 -19.54
CA ALA A 373 73.42 -57.91 -18.78
C ALA A 373 72.61 -59.13 -19.27
N ARG A 374 71.33 -58.93 -19.64
CA ARG A 374 70.51 -59.98 -20.27
C ARG A 374 71.03 -60.36 -21.65
N ALA A 375 71.36 -59.38 -22.50
CA ALA A 375 71.93 -59.64 -23.82
C ALA A 375 73.30 -60.36 -23.74
N ALA A 376 74.15 -59.98 -22.78
CA ALA A 376 75.41 -60.65 -22.51
C ALA A 376 75.20 -62.11 -22.07
N ARG A 377 74.24 -62.35 -21.16
CA ARG A 377 73.86 -63.70 -20.74
C ARG A 377 73.33 -64.55 -21.89
N ASP A 378 72.51 -63.97 -22.76
CA ASP A 378 71.96 -64.66 -23.93
C ASP A 378 73.05 -64.91 -25.02
N SER A 379 74.09 -64.06 -25.11
CA SER A 379 75.24 -64.27 -26.00
C SER A 379 76.24 -65.35 -25.51
N VAL A 380 76.30 -65.60 -24.19
CA VAL A 380 77.20 -66.58 -23.57
C VAL A 380 76.61 -68.01 -23.60
N CYS A 381 75.35 -68.17 -24.01
CA CYS A 381 74.73 -69.48 -24.21
C CYS A 381 74.23 -69.70 -25.65
N PRO A 382 75.12 -69.81 -26.66
CA PRO A 382 74.78 -70.54 -27.85
C PRO A 382 74.95 -72.04 -27.55
N MET A 383 73.83 -72.74 -27.41
CA MET A 383 73.70 -74.13 -27.84
C MET A 383 74.70 -75.15 -27.26
N THR A 384 74.37 -75.71 -26.10
CA THR A 384 74.44 -77.17 -25.91
C THR A 384 73.16 -77.71 -25.29
N ALA A 385 72.18 -78.08 -26.12
CA ALA A 385 71.28 -79.20 -25.81
C ALA A 385 70.56 -79.71 -27.07
N LYS A 386 71.14 -80.77 -27.64
CA LYS A 386 70.40 -81.78 -28.42
C LYS A 386 69.38 -82.48 -27.49
N THR A 387 68.21 -82.82 -28.06
CA THR A 387 67.30 -83.97 -27.78
C THR A 387 66.37 -83.93 -26.55
N PRO A 388 65.28 -84.74 -26.50
CA PRO A 388 64.29 -85.14 -27.50
C PRO A 388 62.81 -85.01 -27.01
N LYS A 389 61.86 -85.34 -27.91
CA LYS A 389 60.43 -85.62 -27.68
C LYS A 389 60.12 -86.35 -26.34
N LYS A 390 59.04 -85.93 -25.66
CA LYS A 390 58.04 -86.85 -25.09
C LYS A 390 56.69 -86.15 -24.87
N ASN A 391 55.66 -86.78 -25.44
CA ASN A 391 54.24 -86.52 -25.26
C ASN A 391 53.83 -86.64 -23.79
N LEU A 392 52.82 -85.87 -23.37
CA LEU A 392 51.79 -86.38 -22.48
C LEU A 392 50.51 -85.55 -22.67
N GLU A 393 49.50 -86.25 -23.16
CA GLU A 393 48.08 -85.88 -23.19
C GLU A 393 47.56 -85.64 -21.76
N LYS A 394 46.71 -84.61 -21.60
CA LYS A 394 45.28 -84.82 -21.36
C LYS A 394 44.49 -83.56 -21.64
#